data_AF-A0A553MYK3-F1
#
_entry.id   AF-A0A553MYK3-F1
#
_cell.length_a   1.000
_cell.length_b   1.000
_cell.length_c   1.000
_cell.angle_alpha   90.00
_cell.angle_beta   90.00
_cell.angle_gamma   90.00
#
_symmetry.space_group_name_H-M   'P 1'
#
loop_
_entity.id
_entity.type
_entity.pdbx_description
1 polymer ?
#
loop_
_entity_poly.entity_id
_entity_poly.type
_entity_poly.pdbx_seq_one_letter_code
_entity_poly.pdbx_strand_id
1 'polypeptide(L)'
;MKTSDVFLLPTVLLTFLFHHCLAQTDSDLIVATRLGKVQGVRLPVPDRSHVIAFLGIPFAEPPVGKRRFKRPEPKKPWNGVFEAKEYPNACYQFVDTSYPGFPGVEMWNPNKMMSEDCLCLNVWVPPTPRPQNLTVMVWIYGGGFSTGSSSLDVYDGRYLAYTEKVVVVSMNYRVGAFGFLALNGSSEAAGNMGLFDQRLALQWVQENIHFFGGNPKQVTLFGESAGAASVGMHMLSPDSHPLFTRAILQSGVPNTPWATIDFAEARRRSTLLGKLVGCSEGNDTELVDCLRNKHPQELIDQEWQVLPWSSLFRFSFVPVVDGVFLPDTPETMVNSGNIKHTQVLMGVNQDEGTYFLIYGAPGFSKDNDSLISREDFLEGVKMGVPHANDIGLEAIVTQYTDWMDENNPEKNRDAMDDIVGDQNVICPLLHFAKSYAQHTSLQSQPGGTAPGTLGWGSSGTAGYNSGNSNGGVYLYLFDHRASNLAWPEWMGVIHGYEIEFVFGLPLEKRLNYTSEEEKLSRRMMRFWANFARTGNPNINTDGTIDSRKRWPQFTATEQKHIGLNTEPMKVHKGLRTQFCALWTRFLPRLLNITENIDDVERQWKVEFHRWSSYMMHWKSQFDHYSKQERCTDL
;
A
#
# COMPACT_ATOMS: atom_id res chain seq x y z
N MET A 1 -11.50 -55.51 80.20
CA MET A 1 -10.29 -54.84 79.68
C MET A 1 -10.64 -54.19 78.35
N LYS A 2 -10.51 -52.86 78.29
CA LYS A 2 -10.14 -52.00 77.13
C LYS A 2 -10.96 -52.13 75.82
N THR A 3 -11.85 -51.16 75.53
CA THR A 3 -11.71 -50.04 74.55
C THR A 3 -11.78 -50.51 73.08
N SER A 4 -12.55 -49.99 72.12
CA SER A 4 -13.22 -48.69 71.95
C SER A 4 -14.34 -48.79 70.91
N ASP A 5 -15.29 -47.86 70.99
CA ASP A 5 -16.34 -47.53 70.02
C ASP A 5 -15.82 -47.08 68.65
N VAL A 6 -16.53 -47.41 67.56
CA VAL A 6 -16.61 -46.58 66.34
C VAL A 6 -18.04 -46.61 65.79
N PHE A 7 -18.60 -45.41 65.70
CA PHE A 7 -19.94 -45.07 65.20
C PHE A 7 -20.04 -45.07 63.66
N LEU A 8 -21.26 -45.36 63.18
CA LEU A 8 -21.78 -45.24 61.82
C LEU A 8 -21.84 -43.79 61.27
N LEU A 9 -21.94 -43.69 59.92
CA LEU A 9 -22.59 -42.67 59.03
C LEU A 9 -21.67 -41.99 57.97
N PRO A 10 -22.19 -41.54 56.80
CA PRO A 10 -22.33 -42.34 55.58
C PRO A 10 -21.63 -41.74 54.34
N THR A 11 -21.16 -42.60 53.43
CA THR A 11 -20.52 -42.25 52.15
C THR A 11 -21.54 -41.93 51.05
N VAL A 12 -22.20 -40.76 51.08
CA VAL A 12 -23.12 -40.32 50.00
C VAL A 12 -22.85 -38.86 49.50
N LEU A 13 -21.78 -38.18 49.94
CA LEU A 13 -21.61 -36.75 49.62
C LEU A 13 -20.29 -36.37 48.92
N LEU A 14 -19.78 -37.20 48.01
CA LEU A 14 -18.54 -36.88 47.25
C LEU A 14 -18.55 -37.23 45.76
N THR A 15 -19.73 -37.28 45.12
CA THR A 15 -19.87 -37.46 43.66
C THR A 15 -20.62 -36.32 42.97
N PHE A 16 -20.80 -35.17 43.64
CA PHE A 16 -21.46 -33.97 43.08
C PHE A 16 -20.55 -32.73 42.92
N LEU A 17 -19.22 -32.87 43.01
CA LEU A 17 -18.27 -31.74 42.92
C LEU A 17 -17.26 -31.81 41.77
N PHE A 18 -17.48 -32.65 40.75
CA PHE A 18 -16.62 -32.70 39.55
C PHE A 18 -17.40 -32.79 38.23
N HIS A 19 -18.52 -32.07 38.12
CA HIS A 19 -19.22 -31.86 36.84
C HIS A 19 -19.62 -30.38 36.63
N HIS A 20 -18.79 -29.43 37.05
CA HIS A 20 -18.72 -28.13 36.38
C HIS A 20 -17.63 -28.20 35.32
N CYS A 21 -17.80 -29.13 34.37
CA CYS A 21 -17.22 -28.92 33.05
C CYS A 21 -17.98 -27.71 32.49
N LEU A 22 -17.29 -26.57 32.34
CA LEU A 22 -17.80 -25.43 31.60
C LEU A 22 -18.22 -25.94 30.22
N ALA A 23 -19.51 -26.24 30.04
CA ALA A 23 -20.15 -26.23 28.75
C ALA A 23 -20.11 -24.77 28.29
N GLN A 24 -18.98 -24.36 27.72
CA GLN A 24 -18.76 -23.04 27.18
C GLN A 24 -19.62 -22.94 25.91
N THR A 25 -20.77 -22.30 26.04
CA THR A 25 -21.85 -22.32 25.04
C THR A 25 -21.41 -21.73 23.71
N ASP A 26 -21.85 -22.34 22.60
CA ASP A 26 -21.71 -21.84 21.21
C ASP A 26 -22.22 -20.40 21.02
N SER A 27 -22.94 -19.84 22.00
CA SER A 27 -23.45 -18.46 22.02
C SER A 27 -22.38 -17.40 21.82
N ASP A 28 -21.17 -17.61 22.37
CA ASP A 28 -20.12 -16.57 22.40
C ASP A 28 -19.46 -16.35 21.03
N LEU A 29 -19.62 -17.33 20.14
CA LEU A 29 -19.11 -17.30 18.77
C LEU A 29 -20.11 -16.72 17.77
N ILE A 30 -21.35 -16.47 18.17
CA ILE A 30 -22.40 -15.93 17.29
C ILE A 30 -22.56 -14.43 17.51
N VAL A 31 -22.54 -13.66 16.43
CA VAL A 31 -22.74 -12.21 16.44
C VAL A 31 -23.87 -11.84 15.50
N ALA A 32 -24.87 -11.12 16.01
CA ALA A 32 -25.92 -10.55 15.18
C ALA A 32 -25.44 -9.21 14.61
N THR A 33 -25.28 -9.15 13.29
CA THR A 33 -25.00 -7.92 12.53
C THR A 33 -26.31 -7.33 12.00
N ARG A 34 -26.26 -6.18 11.32
CA ARG A 34 -27.44 -5.63 10.62
C ARG A 34 -27.90 -6.52 9.46
N LEU A 35 -26.99 -7.28 8.86
CA LEU A 35 -27.27 -8.12 7.69
C LEU A 35 -27.71 -9.54 8.07
N GLY A 36 -27.39 -10.01 9.27
CA GLY A 36 -27.69 -11.36 9.72
C GLY A 36 -26.73 -11.84 10.80
N LYS A 37 -26.94 -13.07 11.27
CA LYS A 37 -26.05 -13.68 12.28
C LYS A 37 -24.83 -14.27 11.59
N VAL A 38 -23.65 -14.12 12.21
CA VAL A 38 -22.39 -14.77 11.80
C VAL A 38 -21.87 -15.62 12.95
N GLN A 39 -21.31 -16.79 12.65
CA GLN A 39 -20.64 -17.66 13.61
C GLN A 39 -19.14 -17.71 13.31
N GLY A 40 -18.32 -17.25 14.23
CA GLY A 40 -16.86 -17.30 14.14
C GLY A 40 -16.25 -18.61 14.64
N VAL A 41 -14.93 -18.61 14.76
CA VAL A 41 -14.09 -19.72 15.24
C VAL A 41 -13.09 -19.22 16.28
N ARG A 42 -12.70 -20.08 17.22
CA ARG A 42 -11.60 -19.78 18.16
C ARG A 42 -10.27 -20.09 17.49
N LEU A 43 -9.39 -19.10 17.43
CA LEU A 43 -8.02 -19.28 16.93
C LEU A 43 -7.03 -19.23 18.09
N PRO A 44 -6.12 -20.20 18.22
CA PRO A 44 -5.11 -20.19 19.26
C PRO A 44 -4.09 -19.08 19.02
N VAL A 45 -3.59 -18.53 20.11
CA VAL A 45 -2.45 -17.60 20.19
C VAL A 45 -1.47 -18.12 21.26
N PRO A 46 -0.24 -17.57 21.37
CA PRO A 46 0.70 -17.97 22.42
C PRO A 46 0.10 -17.94 23.84
N ASP A 47 0.72 -18.68 24.76
CA ASP A 47 0.36 -18.76 26.18
C ASP A 47 -1.01 -19.42 26.49
N ARG A 48 -1.42 -20.40 25.67
CA ARG A 48 -2.68 -21.17 25.82
C ARG A 48 -3.94 -20.29 25.81
N SER A 49 -3.85 -19.14 25.16
CA SER A 49 -4.97 -18.22 24.99
C SER A 49 -5.56 -18.35 23.58
N HIS A 50 -6.62 -17.60 23.29
CA HIS A 50 -7.28 -17.57 21.99
C HIS A 50 -7.80 -16.18 21.64
N VAL A 51 -8.13 -15.99 20.37
CA VAL A 51 -9.01 -14.93 19.86
C VAL A 51 -10.26 -15.56 19.24
N ILE A 52 -11.30 -14.77 19.03
CA ILE A 52 -12.42 -15.19 18.17
C ILE A 52 -12.22 -14.52 16.81
N ALA A 53 -12.20 -15.31 15.76
CA ALA A 53 -12.08 -14.83 14.40
C ALA A 53 -13.39 -15.09 13.63
N PHE A 54 -13.79 -14.12 12.82
CA PHE A 54 -14.91 -14.23 11.89
C PHE A 54 -14.34 -14.01 10.50
N LEU A 55 -14.14 -15.09 9.77
CA LEU A 55 -13.43 -15.09 8.49
C LEU A 55 -14.45 -15.16 7.35
N GLY A 56 -14.23 -14.39 6.29
CA GLY A 56 -15.04 -14.46 5.07
C GLY A 56 -16.45 -13.88 5.15
N ILE A 57 -16.71 -12.87 6.01
CA ILE A 57 -18.02 -12.21 6.08
C ILE A 57 -18.27 -11.40 4.79
N PRO A 58 -19.34 -11.67 4.02
CA PRO A 58 -19.64 -10.91 2.81
C PRO A 58 -20.14 -9.50 3.14
N PHE A 59 -19.53 -8.48 2.53
CA PHE A 59 -19.95 -7.08 2.67
C PHE A 59 -20.62 -6.53 1.41
N ALA A 60 -20.42 -7.18 0.26
CA ALA A 60 -21.04 -6.83 -1.02
C ALA A 60 -21.77 -8.02 -1.66
N GLU A 61 -22.69 -7.72 -2.58
CA GLU A 61 -23.15 -8.72 -3.55
C GLU A 61 -21.99 -9.18 -4.44
N PRO A 62 -21.94 -10.46 -4.86
CA PRO A 62 -20.89 -10.97 -5.73
C PRO A 62 -20.80 -10.14 -7.04
N PRO A 63 -19.64 -9.56 -7.38
CA PRO A 63 -19.47 -8.71 -8.57
C PRO A 63 -19.30 -9.54 -9.87
N VAL A 64 -20.10 -10.59 -10.02
CA VAL A 64 -20.02 -11.56 -11.13
C VAL A 64 -20.91 -11.20 -12.31
N GLY A 65 -20.58 -11.72 -13.50
CA GLY A 65 -21.39 -11.57 -14.70
C GLY A 65 -21.63 -10.10 -15.07
N LYS A 66 -22.90 -9.67 -15.11
CA LYS A 66 -23.26 -8.27 -15.42
C LYS A 66 -22.77 -7.25 -14.39
N ARG A 67 -22.34 -7.69 -13.20
CA ARG A 67 -21.75 -6.82 -12.17
C ARG A 67 -20.23 -6.70 -12.29
N ARG A 68 -19.56 -7.48 -13.14
CA ARG A 68 -18.14 -7.28 -13.43
C ARG A 68 -17.94 -5.86 -13.99
N PHE A 69 -16.93 -5.17 -13.45
CA PHE A 69 -16.60 -3.75 -13.67
C PHE A 69 -17.61 -2.71 -13.14
N LYS A 70 -18.72 -3.13 -12.50
CA LYS A 70 -19.67 -2.20 -11.88
C LYS A 70 -19.29 -1.88 -10.44
N ARG A 71 -19.83 -0.76 -9.94
CA ARG A 71 -19.75 -0.40 -8.51
C ARG A 71 -20.29 -1.55 -7.65
N PRO A 72 -19.69 -1.82 -6.48
CA PRO A 72 -20.19 -2.85 -5.60
C PRO A 72 -21.57 -2.47 -5.04
N GLU A 73 -22.45 -3.46 -4.95
CA GLU A 73 -23.75 -3.32 -4.30
C GLU A 73 -23.64 -3.86 -2.87
N PRO A 74 -24.21 -3.18 -1.85
CA PRO A 74 -24.24 -3.70 -0.49
C PRO A 74 -24.85 -5.10 -0.42
N LYS A 75 -24.25 -6.00 0.36
CA LYS A 75 -24.75 -7.36 0.55
C LYS A 75 -26.18 -7.33 1.10
N LYS A 76 -27.09 -8.10 0.49
CA LYS A 76 -28.45 -8.25 1.02
C LYS A 76 -28.44 -9.01 2.35
N PRO A 77 -29.35 -8.67 3.29
CA PRO A 77 -29.51 -9.44 4.52
C PRO A 77 -29.81 -10.92 4.24
N TRP A 78 -29.35 -11.80 5.12
CA TRP A 78 -29.59 -13.24 5.06
C TRP A 78 -30.34 -13.74 6.30
N ASN A 79 -31.08 -14.82 6.10
CA ASN A 79 -31.72 -15.56 7.19
C ASN A 79 -30.78 -16.67 7.70
N GLY A 80 -30.92 -17.03 8.97
CA GLY A 80 -30.08 -18.06 9.60
C GLY A 80 -28.74 -17.52 10.09
N VAL A 81 -27.76 -18.40 10.22
CA VAL A 81 -26.41 -18.10 10.72
C VAL A 81 -25.41 -18.40 9.60
N PHE A 82 -24.61 -17.40 9.22
CA PHE A 82 -23.53 -17.56 8.27
C PHE A 82 -22.27 -18.08 8.97
N GLU A 83 -21.67 -19.16 8.47
CA GLU A 83 -20.46 -19.74 9.03
C GLU A 83 -19.22 -18.97 8.59
N ALA A 84 -18.78 -18.03 9.41
CA ALA A 84 -17.59 -17.21 9.19
C ALA A 84 -16.33 -17.87 9.81
N LYS A 85 -16.05 -19.12 9.41
CA LYS A 85 -15.00 -19.96 10.03
C LYS A 85 -13.78 -20.15 9.15
N GLU A 86 -13.87 -19.81 7.86
CA GLU A 86 -12.82 -19.99 6.86
C GLU A 86 -12.59 -18.70 6.09
N TYR A 87 -11.35 -18.49 5.63
CA TYR A 87 -11.03 -17.34 4.79
C TYR A 87 -11.81 -17.39 3.47
N PRO A 88 -12.15 -16.21 2.91
CA PRO A 88 -12.84 -16.14 1.62
C PRO A 88 -11.91 -16.54 0.47
N ASN A 89 -12.50 -16.75 -0.70
CA ASN A 89 -11.74 -16.83 -1.95
C ASN A 89 -10.90 -15.56 -2.15
N ALA A 90 -9.73 -15.70 -2.74
CA ALA A 90 -8.97 -14.56 -3.23
C ALA A 90 -9.69 -13.96 -4.44
N CYS A 91 -9.55 -12.66 -4.67
CA CYS A 91 -10.01 -12.08 -5.93
C CYS A 91 -9.15 -12.60 -7.09
N TYR A 92 -9.77 -12.78 -8.27
CA TYR A 92 -9.04 -13.10 -9.49
C TYR A 92 -7.92 -12.09 -9.75
N GLN A 93 -6.71 -12.61 -9.97
CA GLN A 93 -5.49 -11.82 -10.08
C GLN A 93 -4.40 -12.63 -10.79
N PHE A 94 -3.32 -11.94 -11.18
CA PHE A 94 -2.09 -12.58 -11.61
C PHE A 94 -1.45 -13.40 -10.47
N VAL A 95 -0.87 -14.55 -10.82
CA VAL A 95 -0.10 -15.40 -9.89
C VAL A 95 1.35 -15.37 -10.33
N ASP A 96 2.25 -15.00 -9.42
CA ASP A 96 3.67 -14.97 -9.71
C ASP A 96 4.24 -16.39 -9.78
N THR A 97 4.77 -16.73 -10.95
CA THR A 97 5.38 -18.03 -11.26
C THR A 97 6.85 -17.91 -11.62
N SER A 98 7.48 -16.76 -11.32
CA SER A 98 8.88 -16.48 -11.66
C SER A 98 9.85 -17.40 -10.92
N TYR A 99 9.51 -17.77 -9.67
CA TYR A 99 10.32 -18.66 -8.83
C TYR A 99 9.44 -19.72 -8.15
N PRO A 100 8.95 -20.74 -8.87
CA PRO A 100 7.99 -21.71 -8.34
C PRO A 100 8.52 -22.43 -7.10
N GLY A 101 7.72 -22.44 -6.03
CA GLY A 101 8.05 -23.08 -4.76
C GLY A 101 9.04 -22.31 -3.88
N PHE A 102 9.49 -21.13 -4.30
CA PHE A 102 10.35 -20.28 -3.46
C PHE A 102 9.49 -19.49 -2.45
N PRO A 103 9.71 -19.66 -1.13
CA PRO A 103 8.84 -19.05 -0.11
C PRO A 103 8.72 -17.53 -0.18
N GLY A 104 9.78 -16.82 -0.60
CA GLY A 104 9.77 -15.36 -0.70
C GLY A 104 8.84 -14.80 -1.78
N VAL A 105 8.44 -15.63 -2.75
CA VAL A 105 7.41 -15.31 -3.76
C VAL A 105 6.06 -15.87 -3.35
N GLU A 106 6.02 -17.17 -3.01
CA GLU A 106 4.77 -17.88 -2.76
C GLU A 106 3.98 -17.32 -1.57
N MET A 107 4.65 -16.69 -0.60
CA MET A 107 3.99 -16.03 0.52
C MET A 107 3.06 -14.87 0.12
N TRP A 108 3.27 -14.29 -1.07
CA TRP A 108 2.46 -13.19 -1.61
C TRP A 108 1.40 -13.67 -2.62
N ASN A 109 1.51 -14.91 -3.10
CA ASN A 109 0.54 -15.50 -4.01
C ASN A 109 -0.78 -15.86 -3.30
N PRO A 110 -1.90 -15.94 -4.03
CA PRO A 110 -3.19 -16.38 -3.46
C PRO A 110 -3.11 -17.75 -2.78
N ASN A 111 -3.30 -17.78 -1.45
CA ASN A 111 -3.35 -19.03 -0.66
C ASN A 111 -4.78 -19.62 -0.53
N LYS A 112 -5.74 -19.06 -1.28
CA LYS A 112 -7.12 -19.52 -1.41
C LYS A 112 -7.50 -19.54 -2.90
N MET A 113 -8.54 -20.30 -3.24
CA MET A 113 -9.04 -20.33 -4.62
C MET A 113 -9.40 -18.92 -5.07
N MET A 114 -9.13 -18.62 -6.35
CA MET A 114 -9.52 -17.35 -6.96
C MET A 114 -10.98 -17.40 -7.42
N SER A 115 -11.73 -16.34 -7.14
CA SER A 115 -13.10 -16.16 -7.61
C SER A 115 -13.39 -14.67 -7.79
N GLU A 116 -14.34 -14.34 -8.67
CA GLU A 116 -14.92 -12.99 -8.72
C GLU A 116 -15.85 -12.75 -7.52
N ASP A 117 -16.44 -13.81 -6.95
CA ASP A 117 -17.11 -13.75 -5.66
C ASP A 117 -16.08 -13.77 -4.52
N CYS A 118 -15.44 -12.62 -4.32
CA CYS A 118 -14.34 -12.44 -3.37
C CYS A 118 -14.56 -11.30 -2.35
N LEU A 119 -15.67 -10.53 -2.45
CA LEU A 119 -15.90 -9.32 -1.65
C LEU A 119 -16.36 -9.62 -0.22
N CYS A 120 -15.40 -10.11 0.56
CA CYS A 120 -15.55 -10.45 1.97
C CYS A 120 -14.50 -9.75 2.83
N LEU A 121 -14.77 -9.71 4.14
CA LEU A 121 -13.87 -9.21 5.16
C LEU A 121 -13.71 -10.21 6.31
N ASN A 122 -12.64 -10.05 7.07
CA ASN A 122 -12.29 -10.85 8.23
C ASN A 122 -12.23 -9.97 9.47
N VAL A 123 -12.63 -10.48 10.64
CA VAL A 123 -12.62 -9.74 11.92
C VAL A 123 -12.00 -10.61 13.01
N TRP A 124 -10.94 -10.13 13.66
CA TRP A 124 -10.34 -10.75 14.85
C TRP A 124 -10.68 -9.92 16.08
N VAL A 125 -11.27 -10.57 17.09
CA VAL A 125 -11.62 -9.92 18.35
C VAL A 125 -10.89 -10.58 19.53
N PRO A 126 -10.46 -9.80 20.54
CA PRO A 126 -9.87 -10.34 21.77
C PRO A 126 -10.81 -11.34 22.49
N PRO A 127 -10.26 -12.21 23.37
CA PRO A 127 -11.02 -13.28 24.02
C PRO A 127 -12.13 -12.77 24.95
N THR A 128 -13.00 -13.70 25.35
CA THR A 128 -14.14 -13.47 26.25
C THR A 128 -13.74 -13.22 27.71
N PRO A 129 -14.50 -12.40 28.47
CA PRO A 129 -15.67 -11.64 28.05
C PRO A 129 -15.30 -10.57 27.02
N ARG A 130 -16.08 -10.46 25.94
CA ARG A 130 -15.74 -9.62 24.80
C ARG A 130 -15.65 -8.16 25.24
N PRO A 131 -14.46 -7.52 25.19
CA PRO A 131 -14.34 -6.13 25.59
C PRO A 131 -15.15 -5.25 24.65
N GLN A 132 -15.74 -4.18 25.18
CA GLN A 132 -16.55 -3.25 24.42
C GLN A 132 -15.76 -1.97 24.15
N ASN A 133 -16.17 -1.25 23.10
CA ASN A 133 -15.62 0.05 22.73
C ASN A 133 -14.10 0.03 22.44
N LEU A 134 -13.61 -1.06 21.85
CA LEU A 134 -12.21 -1.23 21.48
C LEU A 134 -11.84 -0.41 20.23
N THR A 135 -10.61 0.07 20.16
CA THR A 135 -10.07 0.63 18.92
C THR A 135 -10.07 -0.42 17.81
N VAL A 136 -10.43 0.02 16.60
CA VAL A 136 -10.51 -0.80 15.40
C VAL A 136 -9.36 -0.43 14.47
N MET A 137 -8.64 -1.43 13.97
CA MET A 137 -7.63 -1.27 12.93
C MET A 137 -8.07 -2.03 11.69
N VAL A 138 -8.10 -1.38 10.54
CA VAL A 138 -8.59 -1.96 9.28
C VAL A 138 -7.44 -2.02 8.27
N TRP A 139 -7.04 -3.25 7.93
CA TRP A 139 -5.96 -3.56 7.00
C TRP A 139 -6.45 -3.52 5.55
N ILE A 140 -5.72 -2.79 4.71
CA ILE A 140 -5.87 -2.79 3.26
C ILE A 140 -4.55 -3.33 2.67
N TYR A 141 -4.60 -4.49 2.00
CA TYR A 141 -3.40 -5.11 1.44
C TYR A 141 -2.85 -4.37 0.21
N GLY A 142 -1.54 -4.55 -0.02
CA GLY A 142 -0.76 -4.03 -1.16
C GLY A 142 -0.91 -4.85 -2.45
N GLY A 143 0.17 -4.99 -3.23
CA GLY A 143 0.16 -5.77 -4.48
C GLY A 143 -0.06 -4.96 -5.76
N GLY A 144 0.36 -3.69 -5.78
CA GLY A 144 0.36 -2.86 -7.00
C GLY A 144 -1.01 -2.70 -7.65
N PHE A 145 -2.09 -2.81 -6.88
CA PHE A 145 -3.49 -2.87 -7.35
C PHE A 145 -3.83 -4.04 -8.29
N SER A 146 -2.88 -4.94 -8.56
CA SER A 146 -3.01 -6.04 -9.53
C SER A 146 -3.09 -7.41 -8.84
N THR A 147 -2.55 -7.51 -7.62
CA THR A 147 -2.53 -8.71 -6.79
C THR A 147 -2.85 -8.39 -5.33
N GLY A 148 -2.87 -9.40 -4.47
CA GLY A 148 -3.08 -9.31 -3.02
C GLY A 148 -4.30 -10.10 -2.54
N SER A 149 -4.26 -10.55 -1.28
CA SER A 149 -5.38 -11.23 -0.63
C SER A 149 -5.41 -10.92 0.86
N SER A 150 -6.59 -10.76 1.45
CA SER A 150 -6.75 -10.59 2.90
C SER A 150 -6.48 -11.87 3.71
N SER A 151 -6.28 -13.01 3.02
CA SER A 151 -6.09 -14.33 3.61
C SER A 151 -4.62 -14.76 3.77
N LEU A 152 -3.66 -13.95 3.29
CA LEU A 152 -2.23 -14.30 3.39
C LEU A 152 -1.81 -14.47 4.85
N ASP A 153 -0.92 -15.42 5.13
CA ASP A 153 -0.52 -15.78 6.49
C ASP A 153 0.16 -14.60 7.22
N VAL A 154 0.89 -13.77 6.47
CA VAL A 154 1.52 -12.54 6.97
C VAL A 154 0.53 -11.47 7.43
N TYR A 155 -0.75 -11.57 7.03
CA TYR A 155 -1.83 -10.66 7.45
C TYR A 155 -2.73 -11.27 8.53
N ASP A 156 -2.34 -12.37 9.18
CA ASP A 156 -3.13 -12.96 10.27
C ASP A 156 -3.22 -12.01 11.47
N GLY A 157 -4.37 -11.35 11.60
CA GLY A 157 -4.63 -10.33 12.61
C GLY A 157 -4.67 -10.84 14.05
N ARG A 158 -4.56 -12.15 14.31
CA ARG A 158 -4.75 -12.72 15.66
C ARG A 158 -3.73 -12.22 16.68
N TYR A 159 -2.46 -12.07 16.30
CA TYR A 159 -1.40 -11.73 17.24
C TYR A 159 -1.50 -10.26 17.65
N LEU A 160 -1.75 -9.36 16.69
CA LEU A 160 -2.03 -7.94 16.92
C LEU A 160 -3.30 -7.76 17.76
N ALA A 161 -4.42 -8.38 17.38
CA ALA A 161 -5.68 -8.30 18.12
C ALA A 161 -5.51 -8.77 19.58
N TYR A 162 -4.83 -9.90 19.79
CA TYR A 162 -4.63 -10.46 21.12
C TYR A 162 -3.69 -9.63 22.00
N THR A 163 -2.54 -9.25 21.46
CA THR A 163 -1.44 -8.62 22.20
C THR A 163 -1.79 -7.18 22.56
N GLU A 164 -2.43 -6.47 21.62
CA GLU A 164 -2.77 -5.07 21.77
C GLU A 164 -4.25 -4.87 22.16
N LYS A 165 -5.06 -5.91 22.30
CA LYS A 165 -6.49 -5.76 22.69
C LYS A 165 -7.23 -4.76 21.79
N VAL A 166 -7.02 -4.90 20.48
CA VAL A 166 -7.72 -4.13 19.43
C VAL A 166 -8.58 -5.09 18.62
N VAL A 167 -9.59 -4.54 17.92
CA VAL A 167 -10.28 -5.29 16.87
C VAL A 167 -9.53 -5.07 15.57
N VAL A 168 -9.10 -6.16 14.93
CA VAL A 168 -8.46 -6.10 13.62
C VAL A 168 -9.45 -6.54 12.56
N VAL A 169 -9.54 -5.78 11.48
CA VAL A 169 -10.35 -6.10 10.30
C VAL A 169 -9.43 -6.14 9.09
N SER A 170 -9.63 -7.07 8.16
CA SER A 170 -9.02 -7.03 6.82
C SER A 170 -10.11 -7.25 5.77
N MET A 171 -10.00 -6.64 4.59
CA MET A 171 -10.96 -6.85 3.50
C MET A 171 -10.29 -7.22 2.19
N ASN A 172 -11.03 -7.96 1.36
CA ASN A 172 -10.76 -8.05 -0.07
C ASN A 172 -11.33 -6.85 -0.82
N TYR A 173 -10.65 -6.48 -1.90
CA TYR A 173 -11.13 -5.56 -2.93
C TYR A 173 -10.72 -6.08 -4.31
N ARG A 174 -11.51 -5.80 -5.35
CA ARG A 174 -11.15 -6.23 -6.71
C ARG A 174 -9.85 -5.57 -7.14
N VAL A 175 -8.99 -6.35 -7.79
CA VAL A 175 -7.68 -5.95 -8.32
C VAL A 175 -7.64 -6.11 -9.84
N GLY A 176 -6.57 -5.61 -10.46
CA GLY A 176 -6.31 -5.66 -11.89
C GLY A 176 -7.46 -5.08 -12.71
N ALA A 177 -7.71 -5.66 -13.88
CA ALA A 177 -8.82 -5.24 -14.75
C ALA A 177 -10.18 -5.29 -14.03
N PHE A 178 -10.41 -6.24 -13.13
CA PHE A 178 -11.70 -6.39 -12.43
C PHE A 178 -12.01 -5.22 -11.50
N GLY A 179 -10.98 -4.60 -10.91
CA GLY A 179 -11.09 -3.49 -9.98
C GLY A 179 -10.90 -2.11 -10.62
N PHE A 180 -10.09 -2.03 -11.68
CA PHE A 180 -9.54 -0.74 -12.13
C PHE A 180 -9.63 -0.50 -13.63
N LEU A 181 -10.27 -1.38 -14.41
CA LEU A 181 -10.63 -1.08 -15.80
C LEU A 181 -11.52 0.17 -15.85
N ALA A 182 -11.15 1.13 -16.69
CA ALA A 182 -11.83 2.42 -16.77
C ALA A 182 -12.01 2.90 -18.21
N LEU A 183 -13.28 3.18 -18.55
CA LEU A 183 -13.70 3.78 -19.81
C LEU A 183 -14.45 5.08 -19.47
N ASN A 184 -13.76 6.22 -19.63
CA ASN A 184 -14.33 7.52 -19.28
C ASN A 184 -15.69 7.77 -19.96
N GLY A 185 -16.71 8.16 -19.20
CA GLY A 185 -18.07 8.38 -19.69
C GLY A 185 -18.96 7.13 -19.75
N SER A 186 -18.40 5.93 -19.55
CA SER A 186 -19.18 4.69 -19.46
C SER A 186 -19.63 4.42 -18.03
N SER A 187 -20.93 4.29 -17.80
CA SER A 187 -21.48 3.83 -16.52
C SER A 187 -21.24 2.34 -16.26
N GLU A 188 -20.85 1.58 -17.30
CA GLU A 188 -20.66 0.14 -17.24
C GLU A 188 -19.27 -0.27 -16.73
N ALA A 189 -18.28 0.62 -16.85
CA ALA A 189 -16.91 0.44 -16.37
C ALA A 189 -16.22 1.80 -16.11
N ALA A 190 -16.68 2.55 -15.11
CA ALA A 190 -16.20 3.92 -14.85
C ALA A 190 -14.79 4.01 -14.22
N GLY A 191 -14.18 2.88 -13.81
CA GLY A 191 -12.94 2.84 -13.04
C GLY A 191 -13.13 2.92 -11.53
N ASN A 192 -12.03 2.72 -10.78
CA ASN A 192 -11.96 2.82 -9.31
C ASN A 192 -12.85 1.84 -8.53
N MET A 193 -13.33 0.76 -9.15
CA MET A 193 -14.23 -0.19 -8.49
C MET A 193 -13.60 -0.87 -7.27
N GLY A 194 -12.30 -1.18 -7.32
CA GLY A 194 -11.54 -1.66 -6.15
C GLY A 194 -11.57 -0.67 -4.97
N LEU A 195 -11.44 0.64 -5.22
CA LEU A 195 -11.55 1.67 -4.17
C LEU A 195 -12.98 1.79 -3.63
N PHE A 196 -13.99 1.61 -4.48
CA PHE A 196 -15.39 1.55 -4.03
C PHE A 196 -15.68 0.29 -3.21
N ASP A 197 -15.03 -0.85 -3.51
CA ASP A 197 -15.12 -2.07 -2.69
C ASP A 197 -14.56 -1.81 -1.28
N GLN A 198 -13.38 -1.20 -1.20
CA GLN A 198 -12.78 -0.80 0.07
C GLN A 198 -13.72 0.16 0.84
N ARG A 199 -14.26 1.19 0.17
CA ARG A 199 -15.22 2.13 0.79
C ARG A 199 -16.46 1.41 1.35
N LEU A 200 -17.01 0.45 0.62
CA LEU A 200 -18.18 -0.31 1.08
C LEU A 200 -17.84 -1.22 2.27
N ALA A 201 -16.65 -1.83 2.31
CA ALA A 201 -16.18 -2.55 3.49
C ALA A 201 -16.03 -1.61 4.71
N LEU A 202 -15.53 -0.38 4.52
CA LEU A 202 -15.46 0.62 5.58
C LEU A 202 -16.85 1.08 6.07
N GLN A 203 -17.82 1.20 5.17
CA GLN A 203 -19.23 1.43 5.55
C GLN A 203 -19.78 0.26 6.37
N TRP A 204 -19.47 -0.98 5.98
CA TRP A 204 -19.85 -2.16 6.77
C TRP A 204 -19.25 -2.11 8.17
N VAL A 205 -17.97 -1.72 8.32
CA VAL A 205 -17.30 -1.54 9.62
C VAL A 205 -18.03 -0.50 10.46
N GLN A 206 -18.32 0.68 9.90
CA GLN A 206 -19.07 1.74 10.60
C GLN A 206 -20.42 1.24 11.13
N GLU A 207 -21.11 0.42 10.34
CA GLU A 207 -22.45 -0.05 10.67
C GLU A 207 -22.50 -1.26 11.60
N ASN A 208 -21.45 -2.09 11.65
CA ASN A 208 -21.52 -3.40 12.29
C ASN A 208 -20.43 -3.66 13.35
N ILE A 209 -19.30 -2.96 13.34
CA ILE A 209 -18.15 -3.35 14.18
C ILE A 209 -18.43 -3.27 15.69
N HIS A 210 -19.41 -2.47 16.10
CA HIS A 210 -19.84 -2.36 17.50
C HIS A 210 -20.47 -3.66 18.04
N PHE A 211 -21.09 -4.49 17.19
CA PHE A 211 -21.55 -5.83 17.61
C PHE A 211 -20.39 -6.77 17.94
N PHE A 212 -19.20 -6.50 17.38
CA PHE A 212 -17.95 -7.21 17.63
C PHE A 212 -17.12 -6.59 18.77
N GLY A 213 -17.66 -5.58 19.47
CA GLY A 213 -16.97 -4.88 20.57
C GLY A 213 -16.04 -3.75 20.12
N GLY A 214 -15.98 -3.46 18.82
CA GLY A 214 -15.20 -2.34 18.28
C GLY A 214 -15.92 -1.00 18.39
N ASN A 215 -15.17 0.09 18.43
CA ASN A 215 -15.68 1.46 18.44
C ASN A 215 -15.63 2.04 17.02
N PRO A 216 -16.78 2.25 16.34
CA PRO A 216 -16.81 2.83 14.99
C PRO A 216 -16.29 4.28 14.94
N LYS A 217 -16.17 4.96 16.09
CA LYS A 217 -15.58 6.31 16.19
C LYS A 217 -14.05 6.31 16.36
N GLN A 218 -13.43 5.14 16.52
CA GLN A 218 -11.98 4.97 16.66
C GLN A 218 -11.48 3.90 15.68
N VAL A 219 -11.62 4.21 14.39
CA VAL A 219 -11.19 3.36 13.28
C VAL A 219 -9.89 3.92 12.69
N THR A 220 -8.85 3.12 12.63
CA THR A 220 -7.58 3.47 11.98
C THR A 220 -7.40 2.61 10.75
N LEU A 221 -7.26 3.25 9.59
CA LEU A 221 -6.88 2.53 8.36
C LEU A 221 -5.38 2.34 8.38
N PHE A 222 -4.91 1.16 7.99
CA PHE A 222 -3.50 0.89 7.77
C PHE A 222 -3.34 -0.03 6.56
N GLY A 223 -2.29 0.21 5.79
CA GLY A 223 -2.01 -0.55 4.58
C GLY A 223 -0.56 -0.36 4.19
N GLU A 224 -0.09 -1.25 3.34
CA GLU A 224 1.27 -1.25 2.80
C GLU A 224 1.21 -1.19 1.27
N SER A 225 2.21 -0.54 0.64
CA SER A 225 2.30 -0.41 -0.82
C SER A 225 1.02 0.18 -1.43
N ALA A 226 0.37 -0.52 -2.39
CA ALA A 226 -0.92 -0.12 -2.96
C ALA A 226 -2.04 0.03 -1.91
N GLY A 227 -1.96 -0.70 -0.79
CA GLY A 227 -2.84 -0.55 0.36
C GLY A 227 -2.60 0.77 1.08
N ALA A 228 -1.34 1.19 1.25
CA ALA A 228 -1.01 2.50 1.79
C ALA A 228 -1.42 3.66 0.86
N ALA A 229 -1.21 3.48 -0.46
CA ALA A 229 -1.72 4.41 -1.45
C ALA A 229 -3.27 4.51 -1.36
N SER A 230 -3.97 3.38 -1.21
CA SER A 230 -5.42 3.34 -0.98
C SER A 230 -5.84 4.07 0.29
N VAL A 231 -5.12 3.87 1.41
CA VAL A 231 -5.37 4.62 2.67
C VAL A 231 -5.29 6.12 2.42
N GLY A 232 -4.25 6.58 1.72
CA GLY A 232 -4.14 7.98 1.35
C GLY A 232 -5.22 8.44 0.37
N MET A 233 -5.64 7.62 -0.60
CA MET A 233 -6.77 7.94 -1.49
C MET A 233 -8.08 8.10 -0.72
N HIS A 234 -8.32 7.32 0.33
CA HIS A 234 -9.45 7.53 1.24
C HIS A 234 -9.33 8.81 2.08
N MET A 235 -8.11 9.29 2.35
CA MET A 235 -7.90 10.62 2.93
C MET A 235 -8.16 11.74 1.91
N LEU A 236 -7.90 11.51 0.63
CA LEU A 236 -8.17 12.48 -0.44
C LEU A 236 -9.66 12.51 -0.82
N SER A 237 -10.38 11.38 -0.68
CA SER A 237 -11.77 11.28 -1.09
C SER A 237 -12.76 11.76 -0.01
N PRO A 238 -13.50 12.86 -0.22
CA PRO A 238 -14.37 13.45 0.82
C PRO A 238 -15.40 12.47 1.40
N ASP A 239 -16.01 11.64 0.56
CA ASP A 239 -17.01 10.65 0.96
C ASP A 239 -16.45 9.54 1.86
N SER A 240 -15.13 9.33 1.86
CA SER A 240 -14.46 8.37 2.75
C SER A 240 -14.09 8.97 4.10
N HIS A 241 -14.05 10.30 4.24
CA HIS A 241 -13.61 10.97 5.48
C HIS A 241 -14.39 10.55 6.73
N PRO A 242 -15.72 10.36 6.71
CA PRO A 242 -16.47 9.98 7.91
C PRO A 242 -16.24 8.53 8.34
N LEU A 243 -15.64 7.70 7.49
CA LEU A 243 -15.56 6.25 7.70
C LEU A 243 -14.37 5.83 8.57
N PHE A 244 -13.46 6.74 8.87
CA PHE A 244 -12.30 6.47 9.70
C PHE A 244 -11.79 7.70 10.45
N THR A 245 -11.03 7.43 11.51
CA THR A 245 -10.47 8.43 12.40
C THR A 245 -9.04 8.77 12.01
N ARG A 246 -8.17 7.77 11.78
CA ARG A 246 -6.70 7.94 11.58
C ARG A 246 -6.17 7.07 10.45
N ALA A 247 -4.96 7.35 10.00
CA ALA A 247 -4.32 6.64 8.89
C ALA A 247 -2.89 6.23 9.21
N ILE A 248 -2.50 5.04 8.76
CA ILE A 248 -1.12 4.55 8.74
C ILE A 248 -0.77 4.15 7.30
N LEU A 249 0.34 4.68 6.78
CA LEU A 249 0.79 4.47 5.40
C LEU A 249 2.20 3.87 5.38
N GLN A 250 2.31 2.60 5.04
CA GLN A 250 3.58 1.88 5.00
C GLN A 250 4.06 1.74 3.54
N SER A 251 5.23 2.26 3.21
CA SER A 251 5.86 2.07 1.89
C SER A 251 4.97 2.44 0.68
N GLY A 252 4.09 3.43 0.85
CA GLY A 252 3.22 3.91 -0.23
C GLY A 252 2.38 5.12 0.17
N VAL A 253 2.11 5.99 -0.79
CA VAL A 253 1.28 7.20 -0.65
C VAL A 253 0.52 7.45 -1.97
N PRO A 254 -0.58 8.23 -1.97
CA PRO A 254 -1.44 8.33 -3.14
C PRO A 254 -0.79 9.09 -4.31
N ASN A 255 0.24 9.91 -4.04
CA ASN A 255 1.02 10.65 -5.04
C ASN A 255 2.28 9.89 -5.52
N THR A 256 2.34 8.57 -5.32
CA THR A 256 3.37 7.74 -5.94
C THR A 256 3.12 7.61 -7.46
N PRO A 257 4.16 7.54 -8.29
CA PRO A 257 4.02 7.64 -9.76
C PRO A 257 3.33 6.42 -10.40
N TRP A 258 3.18 5.33 -9.68
CA TRP A 258 2.52 4.10 -10.13
C TRP A 258 1.08 3.97 -9.64
N ALA A 259 0.62 4.82 -8.73
CA ALA A 259 -0.66 4.63 -8.05
C ALA A 259 -1.88 5.24 -8.78
N THR A 260 -1.66 6.16 -9.72
CA THR A 260 -2.77 6.75 -10.51
C THR A 260 -2.38 6.96 -11.96
N ILE A 261 -3.38 6.89 -12.85
CA ILE A 261 -3.29 7.32 -14.24
C ILE A 261 -4.42 8.28 -14.60
N ASP A 262 -4.29 8.99 -15.71
CA ASP A 262 -5.38 9.78 -16.28
C ASP A 262 -6.35 8.91 -17.10
N PHE A 263 -7.49 9.51 -17.47
CA PHE A 263 -8.51 8.81 -18.25
C PHE A 263 -8.09 8.44 -19.67
N ALA A 264 -7.19 9.20 -20.29
CA ALA A 264 -6.74 8.93 -21.66
C ALA A 264 -5.92 7.63 -21.67
N GLU A 265 -4.98 7.50 -20.75
CA GLU A 265 -4.18 6.30 -20.58
C GLU A 265 -5.03 5.11 -20.10
N ALA A 266 -5.95 5.33 -19.15
CA ALA A 266 -6.84 4.26 -18.69
C ALA A 266 -7.74 3.71 -19.81
N ARG A 267 -8.29 4.60 -20.65
CA ARG A 267 -9.06 4.20 -21.84
C ARG A 267 -8.16 3.47 -22.84
N ARG A 268 -6.94 3.93 -23.11
CA ARG A 268 -6.00 3.26 -24.02
C ARG A 268 -5.73 1.82 -23.57
N ARG A 269 -5.44 1.61 -22.27
CA ARG A 269 -5.20 0.28 -21.69
C ARG A 269 -6.43 -0.62 -21.76
N SER A 270 -7.60 -0.09 -21.42
CA SER A 270 -8.87 -0.83 -21.42
C SER A 270 -9.27 -1.28 -22.83
N THR A 271 -9.14 -0.40 -23.83
CA THR A 271 -9.41 -0.74 -25.24
C THR A 271 -8.39 -1.73 -25.79
N LEU A 272 -7.10 -1.59 -25.43
CA LEU A 272 -6.06 -2.52 -25.85
C LEU A 272 -6.27 -3.92 -25.25
N LEU A 273 -6.64 -4.02 -23.97
CA LEU A 273 -7.02 -5.31 -23.37
C LEU A 273 -8.17 -5.95 -24.15
N GLY A 274 -9.21 -5.18 -24.46
CA GLY A 274 -10.31 -5.63 -25.31
C GLY A 274 -9.84 -6.24 -26.62
N LYS A 275 -8.96 -5.54 -27.34
CA LYS A 275 -8.37 -6.03 -28.59
C LYS A 275 -7.59 -7.33 -28.39
N LEU A 276 -6.76 -7.42 -27.35
CA LEU A 276 -5.91 -8.59 -27.07
C LEU A 276 -6.74 -9.85 -26.77
N VAL A 277 -7.91 -9.69 -26.15
CA VAL A 277 -8.82 -10.82 -25.88
C VAL A 277 -9.86 -11.04 -26.98
N GLY A 278 -9.74 -10.35 -28.12
CA GLY A 278 -10.62 -10.54 -29.27
C GLY A 278 -12.01 -9.92 -29.13
N CYS A 279 -12.17 -8.87 -28.31
CA CYS A 279 -13.36 -8.03 -28.33
C CYS A 279 -13.30 -7.05 -29.50
N SER A 280 -14.38 -7.00 -30.29
CA SER A 280 -14.49 -6.15 -31.47
C SER A 280 -14.42 -4.66 -31.13
N GLU A 281 -13.90 -3.86 -32.06
CA GLU A 281 -14.00 -2.39 -32.00
C GLU A 281 -15.46 -1.98 -32.17
N GLY A 282 -16.10 -1.62 -31.05
CA GLY A 282 -17.48 -1.18 -30.95
C GLY A 282 -17.60 0.00 -29.99
N ASN A 283 -18.83 0.36 -29.60
CA ASN A 283 -19.01 1.35 -28.54
C ASN A 283 -18.61 0.78 -27.16
N ASP A 284 -18.47 1.64 -26.15
CA ASP A 284 -18.04 1.22 -24.81
C ASP A 284 -18.93 0.12 -24.19
N THR A 285 -20.23 0.13 -24.49
CA THR A 285 -21.17 -0.90 -23.99
C THR A 285 -20.87 -2.25 -24.61
N GLU A 286 -20.67 -2.32 -25.92
CA GLU A 286 -20.32 -3.56 -26.64
C GLU A 286 -18.97 -4.11 -26.19
N LEU A 287 -17.98 -3.23 -25.99
CA LEU A 287 -16.67 -3.60 -25.47
C LEU A 287 -16.79 -4.22 -24.06
N VAL A 288 -17.49 -3.55 -23.15
CA VAL A 288 -17.68 -4.05 -21.78
C VAL A 288 -18.47 -5.35 -21.76
N ASP A 289 -19.54 -5.47 -22.56
CA ASP A 289 -20.33 -6.70 -22.63
C ASP A 289 -19.51 -7.87 -23.19
N CYS A 290 -18.62 -7.64 -24.16
CA CYS A 290 -17.67 -8.66 -24.60
C CYS A 290 -16.70 -9.05 -23.48
N LEU A 291 -16.07 -8.07 -22.80
CA LEU A 291 -15.13 -8.32 -21.71
C LEU A 291 -15.77 -9.07 -20.53
N ARG A 292 -17.07 -8.85 -20.26
CA ARG A 292 -17.83 -9.60 -19.24
C ARG A 292 -18.03 -11.06 -19.59
N ASN A 293 -18.08 -11.39 -20.88
CA ASN A 293 -18.25 -12.77 -21.35
C ASN A 293 -16.93 -13.55 -21.38
N LYS A 294 -15.79 -12.89 -21.16
CA LYS A 294 -14.48 -13.57 -21.07
C LYS A 294 -14.33 -14.32 -19.76
N HIS A 295 -13.63 -15.45 -19.81
CA HIS A 295 -13.17 -16.10 -18.59
C HIS A 295 -12.19 -15.17 -17.87
N PRO A 296 -12.22 -15.05 -16.53
CA PRO A 296 -11.31 -14.17 -15.80
C PRO A 296 -9.83 -14.34 -16.17
N GLN A 297 -9.38 -15.60 -16.34
CA GLN A 297 -8.01 -15.91 -16.75
C GLN A 297 -7.62 -15.31 -18.11
N GLU A 298 -8.53 -15.24 -19.09
CA GLU A 298 -8.23 -14.63 -20.40
C GLU A 298 -7.86 -13.14 -20.26
N LEU A 299 -8.45 -12.45 -19.29
CA LEU A 299 -8.12 -11.04 -19.03
C LEU A 299 -6.77 -10.91 -18.32
N ILE A 300 -6.52 -11.77 -17.32
CA ILE A 300 -5.28 -11.79 -16.53
C ILE A 300 -4.07 -12.09 -17.44
N ASP A 301 -4.20 -13.07 -18.34
CA ASP A 301 -3.12 -13.49 -19.24
C ASP A 301 -2.64 -12.35 -20.17
N GLN A 302 -3.50 -11.38 -20.47
CA GLN A 302 -3.21 -10.24 -21.34
C GLN A 302 -2.97 -8.93 -20.57
N GLU A 303 -3.13 -8.94 -19.24
CA GLU A 303 -3.15 -7.72 -18.43
C GLU A 303 -1.85 -6.91 -18.54
N TRP A 304 -0.68 -7.55 -18.47
CA TRP A 304 0.62 -6.87 -18.52
C TRP A 304 0.98 -6.30 -19.90
N GLN A 305 0.36 -6.81 -20.97
CA GLN A 305 0.65 -6.41 -22.36
C GLN A 305 0.10 -5.01 -22.70
N VAL A 306 -0.72 -4.42 -21.82
CA VAL A 306 -1.29 -3.08 -22.06
C VAL A 306 -0.38 -1.94 -21.63
N LEU A 307 0.70 -2.23 -20.88
CA LEU A 307 1.65 -1.21 -20.45
C LEU A 307 2.33 -0.56 -21.67
N PRO A 308 2.52 0.77 -21.65
CA PRO A 308 3.07 1.50 -22.81
C PRO A 308 4.56 1.24 -23.04
N TRP A 309 5.30 0.80 -22.01
CA TRP A 309 6.74 0.59 -22.04
C TRP A 309 7.12 -0.64 -21.22
N SER A 310 8.29 -1.22 -21.51
CA SER A 310 8.98 -2.08 -20.55
C SER A 310 9.47 -1.20 -19.40
N SER A 311 8.96 -1.44 -18.19
CA SER A 311 9.22 -0.57 -17.06
C SER A 311 9.19 -1.34 -15.75
N LEU A 312 9.98 -0.87 -14.78
CA LEU A 312 9.91 -1.35 -13.41
C LEU A 312 8.82 -0.60 -12.64
N PHE A 313 8.20 -1.28 -11.67
CA PHE A 313 7.30 -0.64 -10.72
C PHE A 313 6.15 0.13 -11.39
N ARG A 314 5.55 -0.44 -12.46
CA ARG A 314 4.32 0.06 -13.10
C ARG A 314 3.34 -1.08 -13.24
N PHE A 315 2.06 -0.77 -13.09
CA PHE A 315 0.98 -1.74 -13.07
C PHE A 315 -0.10 -1.34 -14.08
N SER A 316 -0.75 -2.34 -14.67
CA SER A 316 -1.66 -2.15 -15.83
C SER A 316 -2.94 -1.42 -15.47
N PHE A 317 -3.67 -1.89 -14.46
CA PHE A 317 -4.94 -1.30 -14.06
C PHE A 317 -4.82 -0.79 -12.63
N VAL A 318 -4.73 0.53 -12.51
CA VAL A 318 -4.58 1.26 -11.24
C VAL A 318 -5.68 2.33 -11.15
N PRO A 319 -5.89 2.94 -9.98
CA PRO A 319 -6.84 4.04 -9.83
C PRO A 319 -6.71 5.14 -10.91
N VAL A 320 -7.84 5.69 -11.31
CA VAL A 320 -7.93 6.78 -12.29
C VAL A 320 -8.40 8.06 -11.61
N VAL A 321 -7.85 9.21 -12.00
CA VAL A 321 -8.32 10.52 -11.53
C VAL A 321 -9.66 10.82 -12.21
N ASP A 322 -10.76 10.58 -11.49
CA ASP A 322 -12.11 10.52 -12.07
C ASP A 322 -13.00 11.75 -11.80
N GLY A 323 -12.57 12.67 -10.93
CA GLY A 323 -13.39 13.78 -10.46
C GLY A 323 -14.53 13.35 -9.52
N VAL A 324 -14.59 12.07 -9.13
CA VAL A 324 -15.66 11.49 -8.31
C VAL A 324 -15.09 10.86 -7.03
N PHE A 325 -14.34 9.77 -7.15
CA PHE A 325 -13.60 9.24 -6.01
C PHE A 325 -12.41 10.14 -5.70
N LEU A 326 -11.64 10.52 -6.73
CA LEU A 326 -10.52 11.45 -6.65
C LEU A 326 -10.93 12.75 -7.35
N PRO A 327 -11.29 13.81 -6.60
CA PRO A 327 -11.72 15.08 -7.19
C PRO A 327 -10.68 15.74 -8.12
N ASP A 328 -9.39 15.52 -7.87
CA ASP A 328 -8.26 16.00 -8.67
C ASP A 328 -7.08 15.03 -8.51
N THR A 329 -5.96 15.29 -9.15
CA THR A 329 -4.74 14.49 -9.01
C THR A 329 -4.27 14.47 -7.55
N PRO A 330 -3.75 13.34 -7.05
CA PRO A 330 -3.21 13.26 -5.70
C PRO A 330 -2.17 14.33 -5.38
N GLU A 331 -1.29 14.65 -6.34
CA GLU A 331 -0.28 15.70 -6.17
C GLU A 331 -0.92 17.09 -5.95
N THR A 332 -1.90 17.48 -6.76
CA THR A 332 -2.63 18.75 -6.58
C THR A 332 -3.33 18.80 -5.23
N MET A 333 -3.99 17.72 -4.82
CA MET A 333 -4.73 17.67 -3.55
C MET A 333 -3.80 17.71 -2.33
N VAL A 334 -2.66 17.01 -2.38
CA VAL A 334 -1.62 17.04 -1.35
C VAL A 334 -1.00 18.43 -1.24
N ASN A 335 -0.68 19.07 -2.36
CA ASN A 335 -0.09 20.41 -2.40
C ASN A 335 -1.05 21.51 -1.94
N SER A 336 -2.34 21.38 -2.24
CA SER A 336 -3.38 22.34 -1.81
C SER A 336 -3.88 22.10 -0.39
N GLY A 337 -3.57 20.95 0.21
CA GLY A 337 -4.07 20.57 1.53
C GLY A 337 -5.53 20.11 1.51
N ASN A 338 -6.10 19.81 0.33
CA ASN A 338 -7.45 19.24 0.20
C ASN A 338 -7.43 17.73 0.53
N ILE A 339 -7.21 17.44 1.82
CA ILE A 339 -7.05 16.10 2.36
C ILE A 339 -7.67 16.06 3.75
N LYS A 340 -8.15 14.89 4.19
CA LYS A 340 -8.62 14.70 5.57
C LYS A 340 -7.53 15.08 6.57
N HIS A 341 -7.81 16.09 7.40
CA HIS A 341 -6.93 16.48 8.50
C HIS A 341 -7.14 15.57 9.71
N THR A 342 -6.13 14.78 10.04
CA THR A 342 -6.09 13.84 11.16
C THR A 342 -4.64 13.48 11.50
N GLN A 343 -4.41 12.61 12.48
CA GLN A 343 -3.08 12.08 12.78
C GLN A 343 -2.70 10.99 11.77
N VAL A 344 -1.44 10.99 11.36
CA VAL A 344 -0.89 10.05 10.38
C VAL A 344 0.43 9.45 10.89
N LEU A 345 0.57 8.13 10.79
CA LEU A 345 1.86 7.44 10.95
C LEU A 345 2.26 6.92 9.58
N MET A 346 3.52 7.09 9.19
CA MET A 346 3.99 6.61 7.90
C MET A 346 5.48 6.26 7.95
N GLY A 347 5.94 5.51 6.96
CA GLY A 347 7.35 5.19 6.84
C GLY A 347 7.63 4.32 5.64
N VAL A 348 8.90 3.98 5.49
CA VAL A 348 9.46 3.21 4.37
C VAL A 348 10.45 2.19 4.91
N ASN A 349 10.74 1.19 4.09
CA ASN A 349 11.82 0.26 4.30
C ASN A 349 13.11 0.85 3.70
N GLN A 350 14.25 0.30 4.09
CA GLN A 350 15.56 0.79 3.65
C GLN A 350 15.80 0.54 2.14
N ASP A 351 15.39 -0.62 1.63
CA ASP A 351 15.74 -1.12 0.30
C ASP A 351 14.46 -1.43 -0.52
N GLU A 352 13.67 -0.38 -0.78
CA GLU A 352 12.35 -0.45 -1.42
C GLU A 352 12.39 -0.92 -2.89
N GLY A 353 13.52 -0.75 -3.58
CA GLY A 353 13.66 -1.03 -5.01
C GLY A 353 14.04 -2.47 -5.34
N THR A 354 14.74 -3.16 -4.44
CA THR A 354 15.33 -4.49 -4.69
C THR A 354 14.31 -5.53 -5.16
N TYR A 355 13.11 -5.53 -4.57
CA TYR A 355 12.04 -6.45 -4.97
C TYR A 355 11.69 -6.29 -6.45
N PHE A 356 11.66 -5.08 -6.98
CA PHE A 356 11.21 -4.82 -8.35
C PHE A 356 12.32 -5.02 -9.38
N LEU A 357 13.58 -4.85 -8.98
CA LEU A 357 14.74 -5.06 -9.85
C LEU A 357 14.82 -6.52 -10.32
N ILE A 358 14.57 -7.48 -9.42
CA ILE A 358 14.72 -8.90 -9.71
C ILE A 358 13.73 -9.47 -10.74
N TYR A 359 12.64 -8.75 -11.03
CA TYR A 359 11.59 -9.17 -11.96
C TYR A 359 11.73 -8.59 -13.37
N GLY A 360 12.64 -7.65 -13.59
CA GLY A 360 12.72 -7.00 -14.89
C GLY A 360 14.00 -6.28 -15.23
N ALA A 361 14.85 -5.92 -14.25
CA ALA A 361 16.08 -5.21 -14.53
C ALA A 361 17.18 -6.19 -15.01
N PRO A 362 17.98 -5.81 -16.01
CA PRO A 362 19.09 -6.64 -16.48
C PRO A 362 20.16 -6.79 -15.39
N GLY A 363 20.77 -7.98 -15.31
CA GLY A 363 21.83 -8.30 -14.35
C GLY A 363 21.36 -8.71 -12.95
N PHE A 364 20.07 -8.62 -12.64
CA PHE A 364 19.52 -8.99 -11.33
C PHE A 364 19.01 -10.44 -11.30
N SER A 365 19.33 -11.17 -10.22
CA SER A 365 18.91 -12.55 -10.02
C SER A 365 18.85 -12.90 -8.54
N LYS A 366 17.95 -13.82 -8.17
CA LYS A 366 17.90 -14.35 -6.80
C LYS A 366 19.07 -15.26 -6.46
N ASP A 367 19.70 -15.82 -7.48
CA ASP A 367 20.67 -16.93 -7.36
C ASP A 367 22.13 -16.44 -7.38
N ASN A 368 22.37 -15.13 -7.42
CA ASN A 368 23.69 -14.53 -7.36
C ASN A 368 23.65 -13.16 -6.64
N ASP A 369 24.81 -12.52 -6.49
CA ASP A 369 24.97 -11.23 -5.79
C ASP A 369 24.49 -10.01 -6.60
N SER A 370 23.96 -10.24 -7.82
CA SER A 370 23.45 -9.23 -8.76
C SER A 370 24.44 -8.08 -8.99
N LEU A 371 25.72 -8.41 -9.15
CA LEU A 371 26.75 -7.44 -9.52
C LEU A 371 26.53 -7.00 -10.96
N ILE A 372 26.05 -5.78 -11.17
CA ILE A 372 25.63 -5.31 -12.50
C ILE A 372 26.71 -4.50 -13.20
N SER A 373 26.80 -4.63 -14.53
CA SER A 373 27.72 -3.81 -15.32
C SER A 373 27.23 -2.35 -15.41
N ARG A 374 28.10 -1.45 -15.89
CA ARG A 374 27.71 -0.08 -16.20
C ARG A 374 26.63 -0.01 -17.28
N GLU A 375 26.64 -0.94 -18.22
CA GLU A 375 25.63 -1.04 -19.29
C GLU A 375 24.26 -1.44 -18.71
N ASP A 376 24.23 -2.49 -17.89
CA ASP A 376 23.01 -2.94 -17.19
C ASP A 376 22.44 -1.84 -16.30
N PHE A 377 23.31 -1.07 -15.62
CA PHE A 377 22.91 0.10 -14.84
C PHE A 377 22.16 1.13 -15.70
N LEU A 378 22.75 1.55 -16.83
CA LEU A 378 22.14 2.56 -17.69
C LEU A 378 20.81 2.09 -18.31
N GLU A 379 20.73 0.81 -18.70
CA GLU A 379 19.47 0.22 -19.16
C GLU A 379 18.43 0.15 -18.03
N GLY A 380 18.85 -0.25 -16.83
CA GLY A 380 18.04 -0.26 -15.63
C GLY A 380 17.45 1.12 -15.30
N VAL A 381 18.25 2.19 -15.39
CA VAL A 381 17.77 3.57 -15.15
C VAL A 381 16.64 3.93 -16.13
N LYS A 382 16.80 3.58 -17.41
CA LYS A 382 15.77 3.80 -18.43
C LYS A 382 14.48 3.03 -18.13
N MET A 383 14.58 1.80 -17.65
CA MET A 383 13.42 1.00 -17.24
C MET A 383 12.78 1.49 -15.94
N GLY A 384 13.56 2.02 -15.00
CA GLY A 384 13.09 2.55 -13.73
C GLY A 384 12.37 3.90 -13.85
N VAL A 385 12.74 4.71 -14.86
CA VAL A 385 12.15 6.04 -15.10
C VAL A 385 11.70 6.17 -16.56
N PRO A 386 10.69 5.39 -16.99
CA PRO A 386 10.34 5.23 -18.40
C PRO A 386 9.74 6.49 -19.07
N HIS A 387 9.39 7.51 -18.27
CA HIS A 387 8.80 8.77 -18.72
C HIS A 387 9.82 9.90 -18.85
N ALA A 388 11.08 9.69 -18.43
CA ALA A 388 12.12 10.68 -18.57
C ALA A 388 12.69 10.66 -20.01
N ASN A 389 12.95 11.85 -20.55
CA ASN A 389 13.76 12.00 -21.77
C ASN A 389 15.26 11.83 -21.46
N ASP A 390 16.09 11.83 -22.51
CA ASP A 390 17.53 11.55 -22.40
C ASP A 390 18.23 12.49 -21.40
N ILE A 391 17.89 13.79 -21.42
CA ILE A 391 18.45 14.77 -20.46
C ILE A 391 18.01 14.46 -19.02
N GLY A 392 16.76 14.03 -18.82
CA GLY A 392 16.27 13.57 -17.52
C GLY A 392 17.01 12.34 -17.02
N LEU A 393 17.25 11.36 -17.89
CA LEU A 393 18.02 10.15 -17.59
C LEU A 393 19.47 10.50 -17.22
N GLU A 394 20.13 11.39 -17.96
CA GLU A 394 21.48 11.87 -17.65
C GLU A 394 21.56 12.55 -16.28
N ALA A 395 20.55 13.35 -15.91
CA ALA A 395 20.49 13.97 -14.59
C ALA A 395 20.40 12.94 -13.47
N ILE A 396 19.62 11.88 -13.67
CA ILE A 396 19.51 10.76 -12.71
C ILE A 396 20.84 10.02 -12.61
N VAL A 397 21.41 9.59 -13.75
CA VAL A 397 22.71 8.90 -13.80
C VAL A 397 23.78 9.72 -13.11
N THR A 398 23.80 11.04 -13.34
CA THR A 398 24.77 11.96 -12.72
C THR A 398 24.63 12.01 -11.22
N GLN A 399 23.41 12.00 -10.70
CA GLN A 399 23.15 12.11 -9.27
C GLN A 399 23.46 10.82 -8.50
N TYR A 400 23.33 9.66 -9.14
CA TYR A 400 23.46 8.34 -8.50
C TYR A 400 24.77 7.61 -8.83
N THR A 401 25.58 8.11 -9.75
CA THR A 401 26.90 7.53 -10.06
C THR A 401 27.98 8.09 -9.13
N ASP A 402 28.72 7.19 -8.48
CA ASP A 402 30.03 7.55 -7.93
C ASP A 402 31.04 7.66 -9.07
N TRP A 403 31.26 8.88 -9.57
CA TRP A 403 32.13 9.15 -10.71
C TRP A 403 33.62 8.84 -10.47
N MET A 404 34.02 8.56 -9.21
CA MET A 404 35.37 8.10 -8.91
C MET A 404 35.53 6.58 -9.08
N ASP A 405 34.42 5.85 -9.21
CA ASP A 405 34.37 4.39 -9.23
C ASP A 405 33.17 3.87 -10.05
N GLU A 406 32.91 4.51 -11.19
CA GLU A 406 31.68 4.35 -11.99
C GLU A 406 31.45 2.93 -12.54
N ASN A 407 32.51 2.13 -12.65
CA ASN A 407 32.46 0.77 -13.16
C ASN A 407 32.36 -0.28 -12.05
N ASN A 408 32.23 0.14 -10.78
CA ASN A 408 32.06 -0.78 -9.66
C ASN A 408 30.68 -1.46 -9.71
N PRO A 409 30.62 -2.79 -9.89
CA PRO A 409 29.34 -3.47 -10.07
C PRO A 409 28.42 -3.45 -8.85
N GLU A 410 29.00 -3.42 -7.65
CA GLU A 410 28.25 -3.38 -6.39
C GLU A 410 27.61 -2.00 -6.20
N LYS A 411 28.38 -0.92 -6.42
CA LYS A 411 27.84 0.45 -6.35
C LYS A 411 26.76 0.70 -7.39
N ASN A 412 26.90 0.15 -8.59
CA ASN A 412 25.87 0.26 -9.63
C ASN A 412 24.59 -0.49 -9.21
N ARG A 413 24.71 -1.70 -8.63
CA ARG A 413 23.57 -2.46 -8.09
C ARG A 413 22.82 -1.66 -7.03
N ASP A 414 23.55 -1.15 -6.04
CA ASP A 414 22.97 -0.41 -4.92
C ASP A 414 22.36 0.92 -5.38
N ALA A 415 22.99 1.59 -6.35
CA ALA A 415 22.44 2.78 -6.98
C ALA A 415 21.14 2.51 -7.73
N MET A 416 21.00 1.35 -8.39
CA MET A 416 19.73 0.98 -9.03
C MET A 416 18.61 0.73 -8.01
N ASP A 417 18.91 0.09 -6.88
CA ASP A 417 17.95 -0.07 -5.78
C ASP A 417 17.48 1.30 -5.29
N ASP A 418 18.44 2.15 -4.96
CA ASP A 418 18.19 3.50 -4.51
C ASP A 418 17.34 4.32 -5.51
N ILE A 419 17.62 4.25 -6.82
CA ILE A 419 16.83 4.95 -7.85
C ILE A 419 15.38 4.46 -7.86
N VAL A 420 15.17 3.14 -7.86
CA VAL A 420 13.82 2.56 -7.92
C VAL A 420 13.05 2.85 -6.63
N GLY A 421 13.69 2.69 -5.47
CA GLY A 421 13.09 2.97 -4.16
C GLY A 421 12.78 4.45 -3.94
N ASP A 422 13.72 5.34 -4.29
CA ASP A 422 13.56 6.78 -4.13
C ASP A 422 12.41 7.32 -4.98
N GLN A 423 12.39 6.97 -6.27
CA GLN A 423 11.40 7.51 -7.20
C GLN A 423 9.99 6.98 -6.90
N ASN A 424 9.87 5.70 -6.55
CA ASN A 424 8.56 5.05 -6.47
C ASN A 424 7.95 5.06 -5.06
N VAL A 425 8.76 5.19 -4.01
CA VAL A 425 8.28 5.06 -2.61
C VAL A 425 8.78 6.19 -1.73
N ILE A 426 10.10 6.33 -1.54
CA ILE A 426 10.66 7.16 -0.47
C ILE A 426 10.40 8.64 -0.71
N CYS A 427 10.71 9.15 -1.89
CA CYS A 427 10.58 10.58 -2.16
C CYS A 427 9.13 11.05 -2.33
N PRO A 428 8.21 10.28 -2.97
CA PRO A 428 6.78 10.59 -2.92
C PRO A 428 6.24 10.64 -1.49
N LEU A 429 6.63 9.69 -0.61
CA LEU A 429 6.19 9.65 0.78
C LEU A 429 6.72 10.84 1.58
N LEU A 430 7.98 11.22 1.38
CA LEU A 430 8.56 12.40 2.05
C LEU A 430 7.94 13.71 1.55
N HIS A 431 7.62 13.81 0.27
CA HIS A 431 6.84 14.92 -0.27
C HIS A 431 5.48 15.01 0.41
N PHE A 432 4.75 13.89 0.47
CA PHE A 432 3.46 13.80 1.16
C PHE A 432 3.57 14.20 2.63
N ALA A 433 4.52 13.63 3.38
CA ALA A 433 4.75 13.91 4.79
C ALA A 433 5.00 15.41 5.04
N LYS A 434 5.83 16.03 4.19
CA LYS A 434 6.18 17.44 4.30
C LYS A 434 4.98 18.34 4.00
N SER A 435 4.29 18.12 2.88
CA SER A 435 3.12 18.90 2.49
C SER A 435 2.00 18.78 3.52
N TYR A 436 1.74 17.55 4.01
CA TYR A 436 0.74 17.30 5.05
C TYR A 436 1.07 18.01 6.37
N ALA A 437 2.33 17.92 6.83
CA ALA A 437 2.77 18.58 8.06
C ALA A 437 2.71 20.11 7.95
N GLN A 438 3.00 20.69 6.78
CA GLN A 438 2.91 22.13 6.53
C GLN A 438 1.47 22.62 6.67
N HIS A 439 0.52 22.00 5.96
CA HIS A 439 -0.89 22.40 5.99
C HIS A 439 -1.52 22.24 7.38
N THR A 440 -1.16 21.17 8.07
CA THR A 440 -1.66 20.95 9.43
C THR A 440 -1.13 21.99 10.42
N SER A 441 0.13 22.43 10.25
CA SER A 441 0.70 23.49 11.09
C SER A 441 0.02 24.84 10.86
N LEU A 442 -0.33 25.18 9.62
CA LEU A 442 -1.03 26.42 9.25
C LEU A 442 -2.43 26.49 9.85
N GLN A 443 -3.16 25.37 9.87
CA GLN A 443 -4.50 25.30 10.47
C GLN A 443 -4.49 25.31 12.01
N SER A 444 -3.36 24.93 12.62
CA SER A 444 -3.21 24.92 14.09
C SER A 444 -2.88 26.29 14.71
N GLN A 445 -2.60 27.31 13.90
CA GLN A 445 -2.35 28.68 14.38
C GLN A 445 -3.67 29.41 14.67
N PRO A 446 -3.88 29.93 15.89
CA PRO A 446 -5.08 30.72 16.20
C PRO A 446 -4.92 32.13 15.59
N GLY A 447 -5.39 32.34 14.36
CA GLY A 447 -5.23 33.64 13.71
C GLY A 447 -5.88 33.87 12.34
N GLY A 448 -6.77 33.00 11.86
CA GLY A 448 -7.58 33.28 10.66
C GLY A 448 -8.80 34.13 10.98
N THR A 449 -8.61 35.37 11.44
CA THR A 449 -9.71 36.33 11.59
C THR A 449 -10.17 36.83 10.22
N ALA A 450 -11.45 36.60 9.90
CA ALA A 450 -12.18 37.46 8.98
C ALA A 450 -12.08 38.92 9.46
N PRO A 451 -12.00 39.92 8.56
CA PRO A 451 -11.79 41.29 8.97
C PRO A 451 -13.05 41.82 9.68
N GLY A 452 -12.94 42.03 10.99
CA GLY A 452 -13.86 42.89 11.74
C GLY A 452 -14.40 42.29 13.04
N THR A 453 -13.61 42.26 14.11
CA THR A 453 -14.05 42.62 15.48
C THR A 453 -12.84 42.62 16.43
N LEU A 454 -12.60 43.73 17.15
CA LEU A 454 -11.58 43.85 18.19
C LEU A 454 -12.10 43.27 19.52
N GLY A 455 -11.33 42.39 20.15
CA GLY A 455 -11.56 41.89 21.51
C GLY A 455 -10.23 41.71 22.25
N TRP A 456 -10.17 42.21 23.48
CA TRP A 456 -8.96 42.39 24.29
C TRP A 456 -8.42 41.07 24.88
N GLY A 457 -7.10 40.95 24.94
CA GLY A 457 -6.39 39.75 25.42
C GLY A 457 -6.36 39.59 26.94
N SER A 458 -6.27 38.33 27.37
CA SER A 458 -5.80 37.92 28.69
C SER A 458 -4.87 36.72 28.55
N SER A 459 -3.70 36.81 29.18
CA SER A 459 -2.65 35.79 29.21
C SER A 459 -3.04 34.62 30.13
N GLY A 460 -2.96 33.39 29.63
CA GLY A 460 -3.23 32.17 30.38
C GLY A 460 -2.22 31.06 30.09
N THR A 461 -1.78 30.41 31.16
CA THR A 461 -0.76 29.35 31.29
C THR A 461 -0.96 28.11 30.40
N ALA A 462 0.16 27.54 29.93
CA ALA A 462 0.23 26.31 29.15
C ALA A 462 -0.29 25.09 29.93
N GLY A 463 -1.56 24.77 29.73
CA GLY A 463 -2.19 23.52 30.15
C GLY A 463 -2.03 22.44 29.08
N TYR A 464 -1.68 21.23 29.51
CA TYR A 464 -1.74 20.01 28.71
C TYR A 464 -3.19 19.75 28.27
N ASN A 465 -3.51 20.08 27.02
CA ASN A 465 -4.80 19.70 26.42
C ASN A 465 -4.75 18.26 25.95
N SER A 466 -5.53 17.41 26.63
CA SER A 466 -6.09 16.19 26.07
C SER A 466 -6.92 16.53 24.83
N GLY A 467 -6.65 15.86 23.71
CA GLY A 467 -7.54 15.85 22.55
C GLY A 467 -7.37 17.00 21.55
N ASN A 468 -6.14 17.31 21.13
CA ASN A 468 -5.97 18.17 19.96
C ASN A 468 -6.22 17.33 18.69
N SER A 469 -7.36 17.56 18.04
CA SER A 469 -7.73 17.05 16.72
C SER A 469 -6.85 17.58 15.58
N ASN A 470 -5.85 18.42 15.89
CA ASN A 470 -4.89 18.95 14.92
C ASN A 470 -3.84 17.88 14.62
N GLY A 471 -3.78 17.45 13.36
CA GLY A 471 -2.99 16.34 12.88
C GLY A 471 -1.50 16.40 13.25
N GLY A 472 -0.92 15.22 13.43
CA GLY A 472 0.50 15.05 13.62
C GLY A 472 0.98 13.92 12.73
N VAL A 473 2.18 14.08 12.16
CA VAL A 473 2.85 13.07 11.36
C VAL A 473 3.90 12.39 12.23
N TYR A 474 3.96 11.06 12.21
CA TYR A 474 5.05 10.28 12.78
C TYR A 474 5.72 9.49 11.65
N LEU A 475 7.02 9.70 11.46
CA LEU A 475 7.79 9.09 10.38
C LEU A 475 8.76 8.04 10.92
N TYR A 476 8.83 6.87 10.26
CA TYR A 476 9.83 5.84 10.52
C TYR A 476 10.60 5.46 9.24
N LEU A 477 11.79 4.90 9.46
CA LEU A 477 12.55 4.09 8.52
C LEU A 477 12.66 2.69 9.14
N PHE A 478 12.22 1.65 8.45
CA PHE A 478 12.41 0.27 8.85
C PHE A 478 13.68 -0.27 8.19
N ASP A 479 14.68 -0.56 9.01
CA ASP A 479 16.05 -0.87 8.60
C ASP A 479 16.54 -2.19 9.24
N HIS A 480 15.63 -3.15 9.41
CA HIS A 480 15.93 -4.48 9.95
C HIS A 480 15.64 -5.57 8.94
N ARG A 481 16.69 -6.29 8.53
CA ARG A 481 16.58 -7.49 7.70
C ARG A 481 16.23 -8.69 8.59
N ALA A 482 15.10 -9.35 8.30
CA ALA A 482 14.68 -10.51 9.06
C ALA A 482 15.71 -11.65 8.99
N SER A 483 15.98 -12.29 10.12
CA SER A 483 17.01 -13.33 10.27
C SER A 483 16.70 -14.62 9.49
N ASN A 484 15.44 -14.83 9.13
CA ASN A 484 14.93 -15.98 8.40
C ASN A 484 14.50 -15.61 6.96
N LEU A 485 14.86 -14.42 6.48
CA LEU A 485 14.50 -13.95 5.15
C LEU A 485 15.07 -14.86 4.06
N ALA A 486 14.20 -15.35 3.17
CA ALA A 486 14.58 -16.31 2.13
C ALA A 486 15.30 -15.67 0.93
N TRP A 487 15.14 -14.36 0.73
CA TRP A 487 15.76 -13.61 -0.36
C TRP A 487 17.27 -13.40 -0.12
N PRO A 488 18.09 -13.25 -1.18
CA PRO A 488 19.53 -13.05 -1.05
C PRO A 488 19.88 -11.77 -0.29
N GLU A 489 21.10 -11.72 0.26
CA GLU A 489 21.59 -10.61 1.11
C GLU A 489 21.60 -9.27 0.39
N TRP A 490 21.93 -9.24 -0.90
CA TRP A 490 21.97 -8.00 -1.68
C TRP A 490 20.62 -7.26 -1.72
N MET A 491 19.51 -7.95 -1.48
CA MET A 491 18.18 -7.34 -1.47
C MET A 491 17.88 -6.56 -0.18
N GLY A 492 18.71 -6.67 0.85
CA GLY A 492 18.60 -5.85 2.06
C GLY A 492 17.27 -6.01 2.80
N VAL A 493 16.65 -4.88 3.14
CA VAL A 493 15.36 -4.72 3.84
C VAL A 493 14.26 -4.39 2.84
N ILE A 494 13.70 -5.45 2.29
CA ILE A 494 12.86 -5.47 1.09
C ILE A 494 11.49 -4.81 1.34
N HIS A 495 10.90 -4.23 0.29
CA HIS A 495 9.50 -3.81 0.24
C HIS A 495 8.53 -4.85 0.85
N GLY A 496 7.67 -4.43 1.78
CA GLY A 496 6.66 -5.27 2.44
C GLY A 496 7.14 -6.18 3.58
N TYR A 497 8.44 -6.28 3.86
CA TYR A 497 8.95 -7.19 4.91
C TYR A 497 8.89 -6.62 6.33
N GLU A 498 8.40 -5.40 6.52
CA GLU A 498 8.05 -4.87 7.84
C GLU A 498 6.67 -5.35 8.32
N ILE A 499 5.82 -5.82 7.39
CA ILE A 499 4.45 -6.27 7.67
C ILE A 499 4.44 -7.41 8.69
N GLU A 500 5.30 -8.41 8.55
CA GLU A 500 5.40 -9.55 9.47
C GLU A 500 5.66 -9.12 10.92
N PHE A 501 6.42 -8.02 11.11
CA PHE A 501 6.66 -7.43 12.43
C PHE A 501 5.44 -6.64 12.94
N VAL A 502 4.71 -5.93 12.06
CA VAL A 502 3.47 -5.21 12.40
C VAL A 502 2.34 -6.18 12.80
N PHE A 503 2.25 -7.34 12.15
CA PHE A 503 1.20 -8.33 12.42
C PHE A 503 1.55 -9.30 13.55
N GLY A 504 2.82 -9.39 13.94
CA GLY A 504 3.22 -10.19 15.10
C GLY A 504 3.70 -11.60 14.77
N LEU A 505 4.09 -11.89 13.51
CA LEU A 505 4.63 -13.21 13.15
C LEU A 505 5.85 -13.63 13.98
N PRO A 506 6.77 -12.74 14.39
CA PRO A 506 7.87 -13.10 15.29
C PRO A 506 7.45 -13.68 16.65
N LEU A 507 6.18 -13.60 17.04
CA LEU A 507 5.66 -14.25 18.25
C LEU A 507 5.33 -15.74 18.03
N GLU A 508 5.25 -16.19 16.77
CA GLU A 508 5.06 -17.60 16.42
C GLU A 508 6.40 -18.35 16.43
N LYS A 509 6.63 -19.11 17.50
CA LYS A 509 7.89 -19.84 17.73
C LYS A 509 8.29 -20.79 16.61
N ARG A 510 7.33 -21.26 15.80
CA ARG A 510 7.60 -22.19 14.67
C ARG A 510 8.23 -21.51 13.46
N LEU A 511 8.20 -20.17 13.39
CA LEU A 511 8.73 -19.41 12.26
C LEU A 511 10.21 -19.04 12.40
N ASN A 512 10.87 -19.48 13.48
CA ASN A 512 12.32 -19.35 13.70
C ASN A 512 12.88 -17.92 13.71
N TYR A 513 12.09 -16.93 14.14
CA TYR A 513 12.59 -15.59 14.45
C TYR A 513 13.43 -15.58 15.73
N THR A 514 14.34 -14.60 15.84
CA THR A 514 15.15 -14.38 17.04
C THR A 514 14.35 -13.73 18.17
N SER A 515 14.87 -13.81 19.40
CA SER A 515 14.26 -13.11 20.56
C SER A 515 14.26 -11.59 20.42
N GLU A 516 15.24 -11.02 19.72
CA GLU A 516 15.29 -9.57 19.49
C GLU A 516 14.24 -9.14 18.45
N GLU A 517 13.95 -9.98 17.46
CA GLU A 517 12.87 -9.76 16.50
C GLU A 517 11.49 -9.87 17.13
N GLU A 518 11.30 -10.80 18.08
CA GLU A 518 10.07 -10.84 18.88
C GLU A 518 9.88 -9.52 19.66
N LYS A 519 10.95 -8.98 20.27
CA LYS A 519 10.90 -7.69 20.97
C LYS A 519 10.63 -6.52 20.02
N LEU A 520 11.24 -6.52 18.84
CA LEU A 520 11.01 -5.52 17.79
C LEU A 520 9.54 -5.53 17.35
N SER A 521 9.00 -6.71 17.03
CA SER A 521 7.60 -6.86 16.63
C SER A 521 6.63 -6.41 17.72
N ARG A 522 6.85 -6.80 18.99
CA ARG A 522 6.05 -6.30 20.12
C ARG A 522 6.10 -4.77 20.24
N ARG A 523 7.27 -4.17 20.00
CA ARG A 523 7.44 -2.70 20.02
C ARG A 523 6.69 -2.03 18.86
N MET A 524 6.74 -2.61 17.66
CA MET A 524 5.99 -2.10 16.49
C MET A 524 4.48 -2.24 16.69
N MET A 525 3.97 -3.41 17.05
CA MET A 525 2.54 -3.60 17.37
C MET A 525 2.06 -2.59 18.41
N ARG A 526 2.86 -2.35 19.47
CA ARG A 526 2.55 -1.34 20.49
C ARG A 526 2.46 0.06 19.92
N PHE A 527 3.42 0.50 19.10
CA PHE A 527 3.38 1.82 18.46
C PHE A 527 2.16 1.99 17.56
N TRP A 528 1.87 1.00 16.72
CA TRP A 528 0.72 1.03 15.81
C TRP A 528 -0.59 1.10 16.58
N ALA A 529 -0.77 0.27 17.61
CA ALA A 529 -1.99 0.25 18.40
C ALA A 529 -2.13 1.49 19.30
N ASN A 530 -1.05 2.00 19.90
CA ASN A 530 -1.05 3.25 20.67
C ASN A 530 -1.46 4.43 19.79
N PHE A 531 -0.90 4.49 18.58
CA PHE A 531 -1.28 5.48 17.58
C PHE A 531 -2.75 5.32 17.16
N ALA A 532 -3.22 4.09 16.91
CA ALA A 532 -4.62 3.85 16.55
C ALA A 532 -5.59 4.32 17.65
N ARG A 533 -5.24 4.11 18.93
CA ARG A 533 -6.04 4.55 20.09
C ARG A 533 -6.04 6.07 20.24
N THR A 534 -4.86 6.68 20.22
CA THR A 534 -4.65 8.03 20.75
C THR A 534 -4.24 9.08 19.71
N GLY A 535 -3.77 8.66 18.55
CA GLY A 535 -3.11 9.52 17.55
C GLY A 535 -1.64 9.79 17.86
N ASN A 536 -1.07 9.13 18.88
CA ASN A 536 0.32 9.27 19.28
C ASN A 536 0.91 7.89 19.62
N PRO A 537 1.98 7.43 18.95
CA PRO A 537 2.56 6.10 19.21
C PRO A 537 3.16 5.99 20.63
N ASN A 538 3.44 7.10 21.29
CA ASN A 538 4.10 7.14 22.59
C ASN A 538 3.16 6.95 23.79
N ILE A 539 1.84 7.10 23.61
CA ILE A 539 0.88 7.09 24.72
C ILE A 539 0.38 5.66 24.92
N ASN A 540 0.74 5.05 26.05
CA ASN A 540 0.27 3.72 26.43
C ASN A 540 -1.20 3.75 26.87
N THR A 541 -1.79 2.56 27.02
CA THR A 541 -3.19 2.38 27.42
C THR A 541 -3.53 2.95 28.80
N ASP A 542 -2.56 3.05 29.70
CA ASP A 542 -2.67 3.65 31.03
C ASP A 542 -2.40 5.17 31.04
N GLY A 543 -2.16 5.77 29.87
CA GLY A 543 -1.83 7.18 29.72
C GLY A 543 -0.36 7.51 29.99
N THR A 544 0.49 6.52 30.33
CA THR A 544 1.91 6.75 30.55
C THR A 544 2.68 6.97 29.24
N ILE A 545 3.78 7.72 29.34
CA ILE A 545 4.73 7.95 28.26
C ILE A 545 6.11 7.56 28.77
N ASP A 546 6.82 6.67 28.06
CA ASP A 546 8.23 6.41 28.35
C ASP A 546 9.09 7.55 27.79
N SER A 547 9.47 8.48 28.65
CA SER A 547 10.24 9.67 28.28
C SER A 547 11.61 9.35 27.67
N ARG A 548 12.16 8.15 27.91
CA ARG A 548 13.45 7.71 27.37
C ARG A 548 13.35 7.14 25.95
N LYS A 549 12.15 6.84 25.46
CA LYS A 549 11.88 6.20 24.17
C LYS A 549 10.81 6.96 23.40
N ARG A 550 10.99 8.28 23.28
CA ARG A 550 10.01 9.15 22.60
C ARG A 550 10.24 9.18 21.09
N TRP A 551 9.28 8.70 20.32
CA TRP A 551 9.15 8.94 18.89
C TRP A 551 8.70 10.39 18.67
N PRO A 552 9.56 11.27 18.12
CA PRO A 552 9.21 12.66 17.89
C PRO A 552 8.19 12.80 16.76
N GLN A 553 7.34 13.82 16.85
CA GLN A 553 6.49 14.22 15.73
C GLN A 553 7.38 14.75 14.59
N PHE A 554 7.07 14.34 13.37
CA PHE A 554 7.66 14.87 12.15
C PHE A 554 7.09 16.27 11.88
N THR A 555 7.96 17.20 11.55
CA THR A 555 7.61 18.56 11.10
C THR A 555 8.36 18.86 9.81
N ALA A 556 7.81 19.73 8.97
CA ALA A 556 8.44 20.09 7.69
C ALA A 556 9.81 20.80 7.86
N THR A 557 10.06 21.36 9.04
CA THR A 557 11.31 22.03 9.39
C THR A 557 12.34 21.06 9.97
N GLU A 558 11.98 20.28 11.00
CA GLU A 558 12.95 19.40 11.67
C GLU A 558 13.12 18.04 11.00
N GLN A 559 12.10 17.56 10.29
CA GLN A 559 12.07 16.31 9.51
C GLN A 559 12.61 15.10 10.30
N LYS A 560 12.24 15.01 11.57
CA LYS A 560 12.65 13.93 12.47
C LYS A 560 11.91 12.63 12.14
N HIS A 561 12.64 11.53 12.18
CA HIS A 561 12.12 10.17 12.08
C HIS A 561 12.89 9.25 13.02
N ILE A 562 12.41 8.02 13.20
CA ILE A 562 13.12 6.98 13.94
C ILE A 562 13.53 5.83 13.03
N GLY A 563 14.63 5.15 13.36
CA GLY A 563 14.94 3.82 12.82
C GLY A 563 14.20 2.74 13.62
N LEU A 564 13.65 1.75 12.92
CA LEU A 564 12.95 0.59 13.50
C LEU A 564 13.74 -0.68 13.20
N ASN A 565 14.61 -1.04 14.14
CA ASN A 565 15.42 -2.26 14.11
C ASN A 565 15.63 -2.84 15.52
N THR A 566 16.41 -3.92 15.66
CA THR A 566 16.64 -4.55 16.98
C THR A 566 17.43 -3.69 17.96
N GLU A 567 18.08 -2.62 17.50
CA GLU A 567 18.83 -1.70 18.35
C GLU A 567 17.91 -0.77 19.19
N PRO A 568 18.47 -0.09 20.21
CA PRO A 568 17.77 0.99 20.89
C PRO A 568 17.35 2.08 19.89
N MET A 569 16.10 2.55 20.00
CA MET A 569 15.52 3.53 19.08
C MET A 569 16.37 4.81 19.00
N LYS A 570 16.76 5.17 17.78
CA LYS A 570 17.50 6.40 17.46
C LYS A 570 16.64 7.36 16.67
N VAL A 571 16.81 8.65 16.94
CA VAL A 571 16.15 9.73 16.19
C VAL A 571 17.12 10.26 15.15
N HIS A 572 16.68 10.26 13.90
CA HIS A 572 17.40 10.76 12.75
C HIS A 572 16.66 11.99 12.17
N LYS A 573 17.31 12.71 11.25
CA LYS A 573 16.74 13.87 10.57
C LYS A 573 17.01 13.79 9.09
N GLY A 574 16.04 14.24 8.28
CA GLY A 574 16.23 14.44 6.85
C GLY A 574 16.49 13.16 6.05
N LEU A 575 15.60 12.17 6.18
CA LEU A 575 15.63 10.93 5.40
C LEU A 575 15.77 11.26 3.91
N ARG A 576 16.85 10.79 3.27
CA ARG A 576 17.15 10.92 1.83
C ARG A 576 16.90 12.31 1.21
N THR A 577 17.05 13.38 1.99
CA THR A 577 16.62 14.74 1.59
C THR A 577 17.32 15.28 0.35
N GLN A 578 18.60 14.93 0.14
CA GLN A 578 19.36 15.31 -1.06
C GLN A 578 18.78 14.66 -2.32
N PHE A 579 18.62 13.34 -2.31
CA PHE A 579 18.06 12.59 -3.44
C PHE A 579 16.62 12.99 -3.71
N CYS A 580 15.80 13.18 -2.68
CA CYS A 580 14.42 13.62 -2.89
C CYS A 580 14.29 15.05 -3.41
N ALA A 581 15.31 15.90 -3.30
CA ALA A 581 15.32 17.18 -4.00
C ALA A 581 15.45 17.02 -5.53
N LEU A 582 16.16 15.98 -6.00
CA LEU A 582 16.17 15.61 -7.42
C LEU A 582 14.74 15.29 -7.87
N TRP A 583 14.12 14.28 -7.27
CA TRP A 583 12.84 13.72 -7.71
C TRP A 583 11.65 14.68 -7.56
N THR A 584 11.60 15.44 -6.47
CA THR A 584 10.40 16.25 -6.13
C THR A 584 10.50 17.70 -6.58
N ARG A 585 11.67 18.17 -7.03
CA ARG A 585 11.88 19.59 -7.38
C ARG A 585 12.62 19.79 -8.68
N PHE A 586 13.75 19.12 -8.87
CA PHE A 586 14.61 19.36 -10.04
C PHE A 586 14.10 18.64 -11.28
N LEU A 587 13.92 17.32 -11.20
CA LEU A 587 13.59 16.48 -12.35
C LEU A 587 12.23 16.86 -12.98
N PRO A 588 11.14 17.09 -12.22
CA PRO A 588 9.87 17.52 -12.84
C PRO A 588 9.98 18.85 -13.59
N ARG A 589 10.78 19.79 -13.07
CA ARG A 589 11.02 21.08 -13.75
C ARG A 589 11.88 20.91 -15.00
N LEU A 590 12.89 20.06 -14.93
CA LEU A 590 13.76 19.75 -16.05
C LEU A 590 12.93 19.16 -17.19
N LEU A 591 12.17 18.08 -16.92
CA LEU A 591 11.33 17.42 -17.92
C LEU A 591 10.30 18.39 -18.55
N ASN A 592 9.66 19.25 -17.76
CA ASN A 592 8.71 20.24 -18.27
C ASN A 592 9.37 21.30 -19.19
N ILE A 593 10.65 21.64 -18.96
CA ILE A 593 11.38 22.58 -19.81
C ILE A 593 11.91 21.89 -21.08
N THR A 594 12.26 20.60 -20.97
CA THR A 594 12.90 19.83 -22.04
C THR A 594 11.94 18.96 -22.86
N GLU A 595 10.65 18.93 -22.52
CA GLU A 595 9.63 18.07 -23.15
C GLU A 595 9.63 18.15 -24.69
N ASN A 596 9.80 19.36 -25.24
CA ASN A 596 9.79 19.60 -26.69
C ASN A 596 11.17 19.46 -27.35
N ILE A 597 12.25 19.27 -26.58
CA ILE A 597 13.61 19.22 -27.13
C ILE A 597 13.79 18.00 -28.02
N ASP A 598 13.25 16.85 -27.62
CA ASP A 598 13.37 15.60 -28.40
C ASP A 598 12.72 15.73 -29.78
N ASP A 599 11.58 16.42 -29.87
CA ASP A 599 10.90 16.69 -31.14
C ASP A 599 11.70 17.66 -32.02
N VAL A 600 12.29 18.69 -31.42
CA VAL A 600 13.17 19.65 -32.12
C VAL A 600 14.45 18.95 -32.60
N GLU A 601 15.06 18.10 -31.78
CA GLU A 601 16.25 17.35 -32.16
C GLU A 601 15.93 16.31 -33.24
N ARG A 602 14.77 15.63 -33.15
CA ARG A 602 14.30 14.70 -34.18
C ARG A 602 14.05 15.43 -35.50
N GLN A 603 13.42 16.59 -35.47
CA GLN A 603 13.24 17.45 -36.65
C GLN A 603 14.60 17.87 -37.22
N TRP A 604 15.51 18.34 -36.37
CA TRP A 604 16.85 18.71 -36.78
C TRP A 604 17.61 17.54 -37.41
N LYS A 605 17.56 16.33 -36.83
CA LYS A 605 18.20 15.12 -37.39
C LYS A 605 17.64 14.78 -38.78
N VAL A 606 16.33 14.90 -38.97
CA VAL A 606 15.65 14.71 -40.26
C VAL A 606 16.08 15.78 -41.26
N GLU A 607 16.10 17.05 -40.86
CA GLU A 607 16.55 18.16 -41.70
C GLU A 607 18.03 18.05 -42.07
N PHE A 608 18.87 17.65 -41.12
CA PHE A 608 20.29 17.40 -41.34
C PHE A 608 20.51 16.25 -42.32
N HIS A 609 19.77 15.14 -42.19
CA HIS A 609 19.82 14.04 -43.17
C HIS A 609 19.36 14.49 -44.56
N ARG A 610 18.33 15.32 -44.63
CA ARG A 610 17.84 15.88 -45.89
C ARG A 610 18.89 16.81 -46.52
N TRP A 611 19.49 17.68 -45.72
CA TRP A 611 20.56 18.58 -46.13
C TRP A 611 21.80 17.82 -46.58
N SER A 612 22.27 16.81 -45.83
CA SER A 612 23.46 16.03 -46.16
C SER A 612 23.27 15.26 -47.48
N SER A 613 22.09 14.69 -47.69
CA SER A 613 21.70 14.04 -48.94
C SER A 613 21.68 15.04 -50.11
N TYR A 614 21.13 16.23 -49.89
CA TYR A 614 21.16 17.31 -50.87
C TYR A 614 22.59 17.77 -51.20
N MET A 615 23.48 17.88 -50.21
CA MET A 615 24.88 18.26 -50.41
C MET A 615 25.66 17.24 -51.22
N MET A 616 25.38 15.94 -51.07
CA MET A 616 25.94 14.89 -51.93
C MET A 616 25.50 15.08 -53.40
N HIS A 617 24.23 15.39 -53.63
CA HIS A 617 23.71 15.68 -54.96
C HIS A 617 24.33 16.95 -55.55
N TRP A 618 24.40 18.04 -54.76
CA TRP A 618 25.02 19.29 -55.16
C TRP A 618 26.50 19.10 -55.51
N LYS A 619 27.25 18.34 -54.70
CA LYS A 619 28.65 17.99 -54.97
C LYS A 619 28.78 17.27 -56.31
N SER A 620 27.92 16.29 -56.59
CA SER A 620 27.91 15.59 -57.89
C SER A 620 27.63 16.53 -59.06
N GLN A 621 26.70 17.48 -58.91
CA GLN A 621 26.39 18.48 -59.94
C GLN A 621 27.53 19.47 -60.14
N PHE A 622 28.16 19.92 -59.05
CA PHE A 622 29.33 20.79 -59.09
C PHE A 622 30.55 20.10 -59.72
N ASP A 623 30.80 18.84 -59.38
CA ASP A 623 31.85 18.02 -59.98
C ASP A 623 31.58 17.78 -61.48
N HIS A 624 30.32 17.70 -61.90
CA HIS A 624 29.94 17.62 -63.31
C HIS A 624 30.19 18.96 -64.03
N TYR A 625 29.73 20.07 -63.45
CA TYR A 625 29.92 21.41 -63.99
C TYR A 625 31.40 21.80 -64.10
N SER A 626 32.19 21.52 -63.06
CA SER A 626 33.63 21.84 -63.03
C SER A 626 34.48 21.03 -64.02
N LYS A 627 33.94 19.90 -64.52
CA LYS A 627 34.57 19.06 -65.55
C LYS A 627 34.07 19.37 -66.97
N GLN A 628 33.05 20.21 -67.12
CA GLN A 628 32.69 20.74 -68.44
C GLN A 628 33.75 21.76 -68.84
N GLU A 629 34.49 21.46 -69.91
CA GLU A 629 35.46 22.38 -70.51
C GLU A 629 34.76 23.71 -70.81
N ARG A 630 35.36 24.82 -70.35
CA ARG A 630 34.88 26.16 -70.66
C ARG A 630 34.72 26.31 -72.17
N CYS A 631 33.55 26.77 -72.59
CA CYS A 631 33.29 27.22 -73.95
C CYS A 631 34.41 28.16 -74.43
N THR A 632 35.30 27.65 -75.27
CA THR A 632 36.01 28.45 -76.26
C THR A 632 35.01 28.78 -77.35
N ASP A 633 34.35 29.92 -77.20
CA ASP A 633 33.90 30.83 -78.27
C ASP A 633 32.88 31.81 -77.68
N LEU A 634 33.39 32.98 -77.30
CA LEU A 634 32.74 34.29 -77.43
C LEU A 634 33.77 35.40 -77.19
#